data_AF-A0A519ZHD1-F1
#
_entry.id   AF-A0A519ZHD1-F1
#
_cell.length_a   1.000
_cell.length_b   1.000
_cell.length_c   1.000
_cell.angle_alpha   90.00
_cell.angle_beta   90.00
_cell.angle_gamma   90.00
#
_symmetry.space_group_name_H-M   'P 1'
#
loop_
_entity.id
_entity.type
_entity.pdbx_description
1 polymer ?
#
loop_
_entity_poly.entity_id
_entity_poly.type
_entity_poly.pdbx_seq_one_letter_code
_entity_poly.pdbx_strand_id
1 'polypeptide(L)'
;MKGFKLYIISGSVLLVIYLIAQFNKPIPTNWSPSYLVKDKIPFGTFVLYNGLQEMIPGALVKQTRKSIYSNLKSVKHTGTAYIIIAPSLSADSREWNLLFKFAGQGNKVFIAAPQLGKYISKKLNISYNYNFSLLEDSTIQEFNFTNPKLRALVNY
;
A
#
# COMPACT_ATOMS: atom_id res chain seq x y z
N MET A 1 -41.42 11.40 45.09
CA MET A 1 -40.20 11.99 44.50
C MET A 1 -38.93 11.13 44.58
N LYS A 2 -38.85 10.05 45.38
CA LYS A 2 -37.64 9.20 45.46
C LYS A 2 -37.38 8.33 44.22
N GLY A 3 -38.44 7.81 43.56
CA GLY A 3 -38.29 7.00 42.34
C GLY A 3 -37.70 7.78 41.17
N PHE A 4 -38.14 9.03 40.97
CA PHE A 4 -37.64 9.89 39.88
C PHE A 4 -36.13 10.19 39.98
N LYS A 5 -35.61 10.35 41.21
CA LYS A 5 -34.17 10.55 41.43
C LYS A 5 -33.35 9.32 40.99
N LEU A 6 -33.87 8.10 41.21
CA LEU A 6 -33.17 6.88 40.82
C LEU A 6 -33.06 6.74 39.30
N TYR A 7 -34.12 7.08 38.56
CA TYR A 7 -34.09 7.09 37.08
C TYR A 7 -33.15 8.16 36.52
N ILE A 8 -33.08 9.33 37.14
CA ILE A 8 -32.14 10.38 36.73
C ILE A 8 -30.70 9.92 36.97
N ILE A 9 -30.41 9.35 38.15
CA ILE A 9 -29.07 8.85 38.47
C ILE A 9 -28.66 7.73 37.51
N SER A 10 -29.54 6.74 37.26
CA SER A 10 -29.22 5.65 36.34
C SER A 10 -29.03 6.15 34.90
N GLY A 11 -29.87 7.08 34.44
CA GLY A 11 -29.72 7.72 33.13
C GLY A 11 -28.41 8.50 33.01
N SER A 12 -28.03 9.26 34.05
CA SER A 12 -26.75 9.98 34.08
C SER A 12 -25.55 9.03 34.05
N VAL A 13 -25.61 7.92 34.81
CA VAL A 13 -24.54 6.91 34.80
C VAL A 13 -24.39 6.26 33.43
N LEU A 14 -25.50 5.86 32.79
CA LEU A 14 -25.48 5.30 31.43
C LEU A 14 -24.93 6.29 30.41
N LEU A 15 -25.29 7.57 30.51
CA LEU A 15 -24.78 8.62 29.64
C LEU A 15 -23.26 8.80 29.81
N VAL A 16 -22.76 8.81 31.05
CA VAL A 16 -21.32 8.90 31.32
C VAL A 16 -20.56 7.70 30.74
N ILE A 17 -21.09 6.48 30.92
CA ILE A 17 -20.50 5.26 30.35
C ILE A 17 -20.48 5.34 28.81
N TYR A 18 -21.58 5.78 28.20
CA TYR A 18 -21.66 5.96 26.74
C TYR A 18 -20.63 6.97 26.22
N LEU A 19 -20.48 8.11 26.89
CA LEU A 19 -19.50 9.12 26.49
C LEU A 19 -18.07 8.57 26.61
N ILE A 20 -17.73 7.87 27.70
CA ILE A 20 -16.43 7.22 27.87
C ILE A 20 -16.18 6.23 26.72
N ALA A 21 -17.16 5.41 26.36
CA ALA A 21 -17.04 4.47 25.24
C ALA A 21 -16.80 5.20 23.90
N GLN A 22 -17.50 6.30 23.67
CA GLN A 22 -17.37 7.09 22.43
C GLN A 22 -16.01 7.79 22.33
N PHE A 23 -15.48 8.33 23.44
CA PHE A 23 -14.16 8.98 23.46
C PHE A 23 -13.00 8.00 23.32
N ASN A 24 -13.17 6.76 23.81
CA ASN A 24 -12.16 5.70 23.66
C ASN A 24 -12.30 4.93 22.34
N LYS A 25 -13.25 5.29 21.47
CA LYS A 25 -13.41 4.65 20.17
C LYS A 25 -12.16 4.94 19.33
N PRO A 26 -11.49 3.90 18.78
CA PRO A 26 -10.34 4.12 17.91
C PRO A 26 -10.76 4.89 16.66
N ILE A 27 -9.88 5.79 16.21
CA ILE A 27 -10.05 6.51 14.95
C ILE A 27 -10.13 5.45 13.84
N PRO A 28 -11.15 5.50 12.96
CA PRO A 28 -11.25 4.54 11.88
C PRO A 28 -10.02 4.62 10.99
N THR A 29 -9.46 3.46 10.63
CA THR A 29 -8.31 3.38 9.73
C THR A 29 -8.66 3.98 8.39
N ASN A 30 -7.87 4.96 7.95
CA ASN A 30 -8.02 5.57 6.62
C ASN A 30 -7.41 4.65 5.56
N TRP A 31 -8.24 4.06 4.71
CA TRP A 31 -7.82 3.20 3.59
C TRP A 31 -7.73 3.94 2.24
N SER A 32 -7.68 5.27 2.24
CA SER A 32 -7.52 6.05 1.02
C SER A 32 -6.14 5.81 0.41
N PRO A 33 -6.04 5.48 -0.89
CA PRO A 33 -4.77 5.17 -1.52
C PRO A 33 -3.92 6.44 -1.75
N SER A 34 -2.80 6.58 -1.03
CA SER A 34 -1.91 7.73 -1.17
C SER A 34 -0.54 7.42 -1.79
N TYR A 35 0.04 6.25 -1.48
CA TYR A 35 1.35 5.78 -1.94
C TYR A 35 2.54 6.70 -1.56
N LEU A 36 2.34 7.67 -0.67
CA LEU A 36 3.40 8.60 -0.26
C LEU A 36 4.24 8.03 0.87
N VAL A 37 5.55 8.32 0.82
CA VAL A 37 6.52 7.88 1.83
C VAL A 37 6.23 8.44 3.23
N LYS A 38 5.62 9.63 3.31
CA LYS A 38 5.32 10.30 4.59
C LYS A 38 4.05 9.77 5.26
N ASP A 39 3.20 9.05 4.54
CA ASP A 39 1.89 8.66 5.03
C ASP A 39 1.96 7.33 5.77
N LYS A 40 1.43 7.31 7.01
CA LYS A 40 1.40 6.13 7.88
C LYS A 40 0.13 5.28 7.75
N ILE A 41 -0.74 5.63 6.81
CA ILE A 41 -1.94 4.85 6.47
C ILE A 41 -1.55 3.58 5.70
N PRO A 42 -2.41 2.54 5.64
CA PRO A 42 -2.06 1.26 5.02
C PRO A 42 -1.55 1.35 3.57
N PHE A 43 -2.11 2.26 2.76
CA PHE A 43 -1.67 2.48 1.37
C PHE A 43 -0.50 3.48 1.24
N GLY A 44 0.02 4.01 2.34
CA GLY A 44 1.25 4.79 2.35
C GLY A 44 2.49 3.89 2.22
N THR A 45 3.64 4.47 1.87
CA THR A 45 4.91 3.73 1.70
C THR A 45 5.89 3.97 2.85
N PHE A 46 5.43 4.51 3.98
CA PHE A 46 6.27 4.83 5.14
C PHE A 46 6.99 3.61 5.72
N VAL A 47 6.26 2.52 5.97
CA VAL A 47 6.84 1.28 6.55
C VAL A 47 7.86 0.68 5.60
N LEU A 48 7.55 0.63 4.30
CA LEU A 48 8.49 0.12 3.30
C LEU A 48 9.75 0.98 3.23
N TYR A 49 9.62 2.31 3.18
CA TYR A 49 10.77 3.19 3.02
C TYR A 49 11.74 3.08 4.20
N ASN A 50 11.23 3.06 5.44
CA ASN A 50 12.07 2.89 6.62
C ASN A 50 12.60 1.45 6.73
N GLY A 51 11.75 0.46 6.47
CA GLY A 51 12.15 -0.96 6.49
C GLY A 51 13.24 -1.28 5.47
N LEU A 52 13.25 -0.65 4.29
CA LEU A 52 14.31 -0.84 3.30
C LEU A 52 15.70 -0.42 3.82
N GLN A 53 15.76 0.64 4.64
CA GLN A 53 17.02 1.11 5.23
C GLN A 53 17.54 0.11 6.28
N GLU A 54 16.63 -0.51 7.03
CA GLU A 54 16.96 -1.51 8.04
C GLU A 54 17.32 -2.88 7.43
N MET A 55 16.55 -3.32 6.42
CA MET A 55 16.70 -4.62 5.78
C MET A 55 17.92 -4.71 4.86
N ILE A 56 18.42 -3.57 4.35
CA ILE A 56 19.57 -3.53 3.44
C ILE A 56 20.62 -2.54 3.97
N PRO A 57 21.40 -2.94 5.00
CA PRO A 57 22.40 -2.06 5.60
C PRO A 57 23.41 -1.55 4.56
N GLY A 58 23.67 -0.24 4.57
CA GLY A 58 24.58 0.42 3.63
C GLY A 58 23.97 0.77 2.26
N ALA A 59 22.73 0.37 1.98
CA ALA A 59 22.04 0.83 0.78
C ALA A 59 21.56 2.28 0.92
N LEU A 60 21.89 3.10 -0.07
CA LEU A 60 21.44 4.48 -0.13
C LEU A 60 20.06 4.55 -0.78
N VAL A 61 19.02 4.71 0.05
CA VAL A 61 17.63 4.79 -0.39
C VAL A 61 17.26 6.24 -0.73
N LYS A 62 17.06 6.53 -2.01
CA LYS A 62 16.67 7.87 -2.51
C LYS A 62 15.28 7.86 -3.11
N GLN A 63 14.44 8.81 -2.69
CA GLN A 63 13.19 9.12 -3.36
C GLN A 63 13.45 10.06 -4.55
N THR A 64 12.75 9.84 -5.66
CA THR A 64 12.78 10.72 -6.83
C THR A 64 11.37 11.01 -7.29
N ARG A 65 11.14 12.26 -7.72
CA ARG A 65 9.91 12.71 -8.39
C ARG A 65 10.11 12.89 -9.90
N LYS A 66 11.30 12.57 -10.40
CA LYS A 66 11.63 12.68 -11.82
C LYS A 66 11.01 11.52 -12.59
N SER A 67 10.79 11.72 -13.89
CA SER A 67 10.35 10.65 -14.80
C SER A 67 11.38 9.51 -14.88
N ILE A 68 10.91 8.34 -15.33
CA ILE A 68 11.77 7.17 -15.55
C ILE A 68 12.91 7.54 -16.50
N TYR A 69 12.57 8.25 -17.58
CA TYR A 69 13.57 8.71 -18.55
C TYR A 69 14.69 9.54 -17.91
N SER A 70 14.33 10.54 -17.10
CA SER A 70 15.30 11.45 -16.48
C SER A 70 16.19 10.75 -15.46
N ASN A 71 15.62 9.84 -14.65
CA ASN A 71 16.39 9.08 -13.66
C ASN A 71 17.36 8.07 -14.29
N LEU A 72 16.95 7.37 -15.33
CA LEU A 72 17.75 6.29 -15.91
C LEU A 72 18.78 6.77 -16.93
N LYS A 73 18.56 7.92 -17.59
CA LYS A 73 19.49 8.44 -18.60
C LYS A 73 20.66 9.21 -17.99
N SER A 74 20.48 9.84 -16.83
CA SER A 74 21.43 10.81 -16.29
C SER A 74 22.66 10.21 -15.62
N VAL A 75 22.61 8.94 -15.18
CA VAL A 75 23.67 8.32 -14.39
C VAL A 75 23.83 6.85 -14.78
N LYS A 76 25.07 6.35 -14.78
CA LYS A 76 25.34 4.92 -14.93
C LYS A 76 25.02 4.21 -13.62
N HIS A 77 24.08 3.27 -13.67
CA HIS A 77 23.62 2.53 -12.50
C HIS A 77 24.21 1.12 -12.48
N THR A 78 24.78 0.71 -11.36
CA THR A 78 25.38 -0.62 -11.18
C THR A 78 24.97 -1.17 -9.82
N GLY A 79 24.29 -2.32 -9.80
CA GLY A 79 23.78 -2.92 -8.57
C GLY A 79 22.61 -2.15 -7.94
N THR A 80 21.90 -1.32 -8.74
CA THR A 80 20.81 -0.47 -8.25
C THR A 80 19.46 -1.18 -8.34
N ALA A 81 18.58 -0.96 -7.37
CA ALA A 81 17.17 -1.33 -7.46
C ALA A 81 16.31 -0.08 -7.74
N TYR A 82 15.42 -0.17 -8.73
CA TYR A 82 14.44 0.85 -9.06
C TYR A 82 13.04 0.34 -8.69
N ILE A 83 12.45 0.96 -7.67
CA ILE A 83 11.17 0.56 -7.07
C ILE A 83 10.10 1.58 -7.45
N ILE A 84 9.03 1.12 -8.08
CA ILE A 84 7.88 1.94 -8.47
C ILE A 84 6.65 1.44 -7.74
N ILE A 85 6.02 2.30 -6.94
CA ILE A 85 4.76 2.02 -6.26
C ILE A 85 3.80 3.15 -6.58
N ALA A 86 2.70 2.84 -7.27
CA ALA A 86 1.79 3.85 -7.80
C ALA A 86 0.39 3.27 -8.03
N PRO A 87 -0.66 4.11 -8.08
CA PRO A 87 -2.01 3.67 -8.45
C PRO A 87 -2.08 3.17 -9.91
N SER A 88 -1.22 3.74 -10.78
CA SER A 88 -1.08 3.35 -12.17
C SER A 88 0.30 3.74 -12.70
N LEU A 89 0.75 3.05 -13.74
CA LEU A 89 2.00 3.34 -14.43
C LEU A 89 1.75 3.60 -15.93
N SER A 90 1.75 4.87 -16.30
CA SER A 90 1.60 5.36 -17.68
C SER A 90 2.94 5.61 -18.37
N ALA A 91 3.84 4.64 -18.34
CA ALA A 91 5.13 4.73 -19.02
C ALA A 91 5.00 4.42 -20.52
N ASP A 92 5.69 5.19 -21.36
CA ASP A 92 5.70 4.99 -22.81
C ASP A 92 6.69 3.88 -23.25
N SER A 93 6.71 3.57 -24.54
CA SER A 93 7.59 2.53 -25.09
C SER A 93 9.08 2.84 -24.87
N ARG A 94 9.48 4.10 -24.83
CA ARG A 94 10.86 4.53 -24.62
C ARG A 94 11.29 4.31 -23.18
N GLU A 95 10.43 4.69 -22.23
CA GLU A 95 10.66 4.47 -20.80
C GLU A 95 10.68 2.99 -20.44
N TRP A 96 9.79 2.18 -21.02
CA TRP A 96 9.85 0.73 -20.85
C TRP A 96 11.13 0.12 -21.40
N ASN A 97 11.56 0.53 -22.59
CA ASN A 97 12.83 0.07 -23.16
C ASN A 97 14.03 0.47 -22.29
N LEU A 98 14.00 1.64 -21.65
CA LEU A 98 15.02 2.04 -20.68
C LEU A 98 15.00 1.15 -19.44
N LEU A 99 13.83 0.82 -18.89
CA LEU A 99 13.71 -0.11 -17.76
C LEU A 99 14.25 -1.50 -18.10
N PHE A 100 13.94 -2.02 -19.30
CA PHE A 100 14.48 -3.30 -19.76
C PHE A 100 15.99 -3.26 -19.91
N LYS A 101 16.54 -2.20 -20.51
CA LYS A 101 17.99 -2.02 -20.63
C LYS A 101 18.66 -1.92 -19.26
N PHE A 102 18.07 -1.17 -18.35
CA PHE A 102 18.54 -1.03 -16.98
C PHE A 102 18.57 -2.38 -16.26
N ALA A 103 17.50 -3.17 -16.34
CA ALA A 103 17.44 -4.53 -15.79
C ALA A 103 18.45 -5.47 -16.47
N GLY A 104 18.59 -5.39 -17.79
CA GLY A 104 19.55 -6.18 -18.57
C GLY A 104 21.02 -5.89 -18.25
N GLN A 105 21.32 -4.74 -17.62
CA GLN A 105 22.65 -4.39 -17.08
C GLN A 105 22.91 -4.99 -15.68
N GLY A 106 22.03 -5.86 -15.18
CA GLY A 106 22.16 -6.52 -13.87
C GLY A 106 21.45 -5.79 -12.72
N ASN A 107 20.89 -4.60 -12.98
CA ASN A 107 20.08 -3.87 -12.01
C ASN A 107 18.71 -4.55 -11.79
N LYS A 108 17.94 -4.08 -10.81
CA LYS A 108 16.66 -4.69 -10.41
C LYS A 108 15.52 -3.68 -10.59
N VAL A 109 14.39 -4.11 -11.15
CA VAL A 109 13.19 -3.29 -11.29
C VAL A 109 12.04 -3.98 -10.56
N PHE A 110 11.42 -3.27 -9.63
CA PHE A 110 10.23 -3.73 -8.93
C PHE A 110 9.09 -2.73 -9.19
N ILE A 111 7.93 -3.24 -9.58
CA ILE A 111 6.76 -2.41 -9.89
C ILE A 111 5.55 -3.00 -9.17
N ALA A 112 4.96 -2.21 -8.27
CA ALA A 112 3.67 -2.50 -7.66
C ALA A 112 2.70 -1.39 -8.07
N ALA A 113 1.92 -1.68 -9.11
CA ALA A 113 0.85 -0.82 -9.55
C ALA A 113 -0.31 -1.70 -10.00
N PRO A 114 -1.56 -1.40 -9.58
CA PRO A 114 -2.72 -2.06 -10.12
C PRO A 114 -2.65 -2.05 -11.64
N GLN A 115 -2.56 -0.86 -12.26
CA GLN A 115 -2.61 -0.67 -13.71
C GLN A 115 -1.23 -0.49 -14.34
N LEU A 116 -0.88 -1.44 -15.22
CA LEU A 116 0.32 -1.41 -16.05
C LEU A 116 -0.11 -1.14 -17.49
N GLY A 117 0.26 0.01 -18.06
CA GLY A 117 -0.28 0.46 -19.36
C GLY A 117 -0.19 -0.56 -20.50
N LYS A 118 -1.07 -0.46 -21.51
CA LYS A 118 -1.27 -1.46 -22.58
C LYS A 118 0.01 -1.98 -23.26
N TYR A 119 1.02 -1.12 -23.41
CA TYR A 119 2.28 -1.49 -24.05
C TYR A 119 2.97 -2.65 -23.36
N ILE A 120 3.10 -2.61 -22.03
CA ILE A 120 3.84 -3.62 -21.29
C ILE A 120 3.07 -4.93 -21.21
N SER A 121 1.74 -4.85 -21.03
CA SER A 121 0.85 -6.00 -21.00
C SER A 121 0.97 -6.81 -22.29
N LYS A 122 0.97 -6.13 -23.45
CA LYS A 122 1.20 -6.79 -24.74
C LYS A 122 2.61 -7.36 -24.87
N LYS A 123 3.64 -6.60 -24.47
CA LYS A 123 5.05 -6.99 -24.64
C LYS A 123 5.46 -8.17 -23.77
N LEU A 124 4.96 -8.24 -22.55
CA LEU A 124 5.24 -9.32 -21.60
C LEU A 124 4.18 -10.43 -21.64
N ASN A 125 3.19 -10.33 -22.54
CA ASN A 125 2.04 -11.23 -22.61
C ASN A 125 1.33 -11.40 -21.25
N ILE A 126 1.16 -10.28 -20.54
CA ILE A 126 0.47 -10.23 -19.25
C ILE A 126 -0.98 -9.82 -19.51
N SER A 127 -1.89 -10.67 -19.08
CA SER A 127 -3.31 -10.38 -18.96
C SER A 127 -3.67 -10.27 -17.49
N TYR A 128 -4.31 -9.17 -17.11
CA TYR A 128 -4.85 -8.98 -15.76
C TYR A 128 -6.32 -8.62 -15.88
N ASN A 129 -7.14 -9.17 -14.98
CA ASN A 129 -8.53 -8.80 -14.83
C ASN A 129 -8.67 -8.11 -13.47
N TYR A 130 -9.30 -6.94 -13.41
CA TYR A 130 -9.73 -6.37 -12.14
C TYR A 130 -11.14 -6.81 -11.88
N ASN A 131 -11.32 -7.66 -10.88
CA ASN A 131 -12.62 -7.80 -10.27
C ASN A 131 -12.71 -6.75 -9.15
N PHE A 132 -13.16 -5.55 -9.51
CA PHE A 132 -13.51 -4.53 -8.53
C PHE A 132 -14.96 -4.78 -8.11
N SER A 133 -15.20 -5.92 -7.46
CA SER A 133 -16.35 -6.04 -6.57
C SER A 133 -16.07 -5.06 -5.44
N LEU A 134 -16.73 -3.90 -5.50
CA LEU A 134 -16.72 -2.88 -4.47
C LEU A 134 -16.84 -3.58 -3.11
N LEU A 135 -16.09 -3.04 -2.15
CA LEU A 135 -16.08 -3.35 -0.72
C LEU A 135 -17.45 -3.05 -0.08
N GLU A 136 -18.56 -3.48 -0.70
CA GLU A 136 -19.91 -3.35 -0.17
C GLU A 136 -20.12 -4.26 1.03
N ASP A 137 -19.31 -5.31 1.18
CA ASP A 137 -19.26 -6.08 2.39
C ASP A 137 -17.83 -6.22 2.89
N SER A 138 -17.68 -6.17 4.20
CA SER A 138 -16.41 -6.20 4.94
C SER A 138 -15.73 -7.58 4.89
N THR A 139 -15.83 -8.30 3.78
CA THR A 139 -15.15 -9.57 3.57
C THR A 139 -13.72 -9.27 3.15
N ILE A 140 -12.84 -9.33 4.14
CA ILE A 140 -11.41 -9.47 3.98
C ILE A 140 -11.19 -10.52 2.87
N GLN A 141 -10.67 -10.12 1.72
CA GLN A 141 -10.14 -11.08 0.76
C GLN A 141 -8.91 -11.68 1.44
N GLU A 142 -9.09 -12.82 2.11
CA GLU A 142 -8.02 -13.48 2.83
C GLU A 142 -7.03 -14.07 1.82
N PHE A 143 -5.81 -13.52 1.83
CA PHE A 143 -4.72 -14.03 1.00
C PHE A 143 -4.17 -15.30 1.63
N ASN A 144 -4.30 -16.43 0.93
CA ASN A 144 -3.63 -17.65 1.33
C ASN A 144 -2.14 -17.56 0.98
N PHE A 145 -1.30 -17.35 1.99
CA PHE A 145 0.15 -17.35 1.82
C PHE A 145 0.66 -18.77 1.61
N THR A 146 1.69 -18.91 0.76
CA THR A 146 2.36 -20.19 0.51
C THR A 146 3.13 -20.72 1.74
N ASN A 147 3.44 -19.83 2.69
CA ASN A 147 4.02 -20.22 3.97
C ASN A 147 2.94 -20.84 4.88
N PRO A 148 3.07 -22.12 5.30
CA PRO A 148 2.07 -22.79 6.13
C PRO A 148 1.80 -22.07 7.47
N LYS A 149 2.77 -21.33 8.01
CA LYS A 149 2.62 -20.57 9.26
C LYS A 149 1.78 -19.30 9.12
N LEU A 150 1.53 -18.86 7.88
CA LEU A 150 0.79 -17.63 7.56
C LEU A 150 -0.48 -17.93 6.77
N ARG A 151 -0.90 -19.20 6.75
CA ARG A 151 -2.11 -19.64 6.05
C ARG A 151 -3.34 -19.04 6.74
N ALA A 152 -4.31 -18.61 5.96
CA ALA A 152 -5.58 -18.14 6.51
C ALA A 152 -6.28 -19.29 7.26
N LEU A 153 -6.93 -18.98 8.39
CA LEU A 153 -7.48 -19.99 9.30
C LEU A 153 -8.83 -20.54 8.83
N VAL A 154 -9.48 -19.92 7.83
CA VAL A 154 -10.78 -20.34 7.31
C VAL A 154 -10.72 -20.46 5.79
N ASN A 155 -11.09 -21.63 5.26
CA ASN A 155 -11.27 -21.85 3.83
C ASN A 155 -12.74 -21.57 3.47
N TYR A 156 -12.96 -20.70 2.49
CA TYR A 156 -14.17 -20.72 1.67
C TYR A 156 -13.76 -20.85 0.20
#